data_AF-A0A358EM25-F1
#
_entry.id   AF-A0A358EM25-F1
#
_cell.length_a   1.000
_cell.length_b   1.000
_cell.length_c   1.000
_cell.angle_alpha   90.00
_cell.angle_beta   90.00
_cell.angle_gamma   90.00
#
_symmetry.space_group_name_H-M   'P 1'
#
loop_
_entity.id
_entity.type
_entity.pdbx_description
1 polymer ?
#
loop_
_entity_poly.entity_id
_entity_poly.type
_entity_poly.pdbx_seq_one_letter_code
_entity_poly.pdbx_strand_id
1 'polypeptide(L)' 'VVVGKLEPSLAELSVGERVQFERLGYFTPDPKDSTSEKPVFNRIVGLRDSWAKIAKK' A
#
# COMPACT_ATOMS: atom_id res chain seq x y z
N VAL A 1 -12.93 1.52 1.31
CA VAL A 1 -11.73 2.14 1.92
C VAL A 1 -11.46 1.41 3.22
N VAL A 2 -10.23 0.94 3.43
CA VAL A 2 -9.80 0.30 4.69
C VAL A 2 -9.01 1.32 5.49
N VAL A 3 -9.26 1.44 6.78
CA VAL A 3 -8.54 2.34 7.69
C VAL A 3 -7.62 1.51 8.57
N GLY A 4 -6.39 1.98 8.78
CA GLY A 4 -5.39 1.29 9.57
C GLY A 4 -4.37 2.27 10.16
N LYS A 5 -3.42 1.72 10.91
CA LYS A 5 -2.26 2.46 11.40
C LYS A 5 -1.07 2.19 10.50
N LEU A 6 -0.27 3.23 10.27
CA LEU A 6 0.99 3.19 9.52
C LEU A 6 2.12 3.70 10.41
N GLU A 7 3.35 3.37 10.03
CA GLU A 7 4.55 3.96 10.64
C GLU A 7 4.72 5.43 10.25
N PRO A 8 5.29 6.29 11.13
CA PRO A 8 5.41 7.73 10.86
C PRO A 8 6.21 8.09 9.62
N SER A 9 7.20 7.27 9.23
CA SER A 9 8.06 7.51 8.05
C SER A 9 7.27 7.61 6.74
N LEU A 10 6.09 6.99 6.66
CA LEU A 10 5.26 7.00 5.46
C LEU A 10 4.52 8.33 5.24
N ALA A 11 4.52 9.25 6.22
CA ALA A 11 3.89 10.56 6.09
C ALA A 11 4.65 11.50 5.13
N GLU A 12 5.93 11.24 4.89
CA GLU A 12 6.81 12.08 4.06
C GLU A 12 6.97 11.55 2.62
N LEU A 13 6.31 10.43 2.28
CA LEU A 13 6.37 9.86 0.93
C LEU A 13 5.75 10.82 -0.10
N SER A 14 6.52 11.11 -1.13
CA SER A 14 6.07 11.93 -2.25
C SER A 14 5.13 11.15 -3.16
N VAL A 15 4.21 11.86 -3.80
CA VAL A 15 3.34 11.27 -4.83
C VAL A 15 4.18 10.63 -5.92
N GLY A 16 3.87 9.38 -6.26
CA GLY A 16 4.61 8.59 -7.25
C GLY A 16 5.73 7.72 -6.67
N GLU A 17 6.16 7.97 -5.44
CA GLU A 17 7.02 7.02 -4.72
C GLU A 17 6.26 5.75 -4.39
N ARG A 18 6.99 4.64 -4.37
CA ARG A 18 6.43 3.30 -4.16
C ARG A 18 7.01 2.71 -2.90
N VAL A 19 6.14 2.13 -2.09
CA VAL A 19 6.50 1.47 -0.84
C VAL A 19 5.86 0.10 -0.76
N GLN A 20 6.55 -0.84 -0.13
CA GLN A 20 5.98 -2.15 0.18
C GLN A 20 5.39 -2.12 1.58
N PHE A 21 4.08 -2.34 1.71
CA PHE A 21 3.51 -2.68 3.00
C PHE A 21 3.73 -4.17 3.24
N GLU A 22 4.45 -4.46 4.32
CA GLU A 22 4.91 -5.81 4.62
C GLU A 22 3.76 -6.82 4.57
N ARG A 23 3.99 -7.92 3.84
CA ARG A 23 3.04 -9.03 3.65
C ARG A 23 1.72 -8.65 2.95
N LEU A 24 1.52 -7.41 2.54
CA LEU A 24 0.29 -6.94 1.90
C LEU A 24 0.48 -6.67 0.40
N GLY A 25 1.51 -5.93 0.02
CA GLY A 25 1.74 -5.54 -1.37
C GLY A 25 2.52 -4.25 -1.53
N TYR A 26 2.56 -3.74 -2.76
CA TYR A 26 3.14 -2.45 -3.08
C TYR A 26 2.07 -1.38 -3.20
N PHE A 27 2.37 -0.20 -2.68
CA PHE A 27 1.48 0.94 -2.54
C PHE A 27 2.16 2.24 -2.97
N THR A 28 1.36 3.26 -3.25
CA THR A 28 1.83 4.62 -3.56
C THR A 28 0.83 5.64 -3.00
N PRO A 29 1.26 6.84 -2.55
CA PRO A 29 0.33 7.89 -2.13
C PRO A 29 -0.65 8.25 -3.24
N ASP A 30 -1.94 8.40 -2.90
CA ASP A 30 -2.95 8.86 -3.85
C ASP A 30 -2.71 10.33 -4.22
N PRO A 31 -2.62 10.68 -5.53
CA PRO A 31 -2.29 12.03 -5.96
C PRO A 31 -3.39 13.07 -5.69
N LYS A 32 -4.62 12.65 -5.39
CA LYS A 32 -5.80 13.51 -5.21
C LYS A 32 -6.22 13.59 -3.76
N ASP A 33 -6.25 12.45 -3.07
CA ASP A 33 -6.87 12.31 -1.76
C ASP A 33 -5.85 12.24 -0.61
N SER A 34 -4.56 12.02 -0.89
CA SER A 34 -3.54 11.92 0.15
C SER A 34 -3.07 13.29 0.63
N THR A 35 -3.12 13.51 1.94
CA THR A 35 -2.58 14.71 2.60
C THR A 35 -1.68 14.32 3.77
N SER A 36 -0.88 15.25 4.30
CA SER A 36 -0.01 14.98 5.46
C SER A 36 -0.78 14.60 6.73
N GLU A 37 -2.00 15.12 6.91
CA GLU A 37 -2.87 14.78 8.05
C GLU A 37 -3.66 13.48 7.82
N LYS A 38 -3.90 13.14 6.56
CA LYS A 38 -4.69 11.97 6.16
C LYS A 38 -4.02 11.30 4.95
N PRO A 39 -2.97 10.50 5.18
CA PRO A 39 -2.31 9.81 4.10
C PRO A 39 -3.23 8.73 3.53
N VAL A 40 -3.41 8.74 2.21
CA VAL A 40 -4.22 7.77 1.46
C VAL A 40 -3.31 7.06 0.48
N PHE A 41 -3.35 5.72 0.49
CA PHE A 41 -2.49 4.92 -0.37
C PHE A 41 -3.29 4.05 -1.32
N ASN A 42 -2.91 4.07 -2.59
CA ASN A 42 -3.41 3.16 -3.60
C ASN A 42 -2.56 1.89 -3.64
N ARG A 43 -3.22 0.73 -3.63
CA ARG A 43 -2.54 -0.55 -3.85
C ARG A 43 -2.19 -0.71 -5.32
N ILE A 44 -0.90 -0.75 -5.62
CA ILE A 44 -0.36 -0.98 -6.97
C ILE A 44 -0.58 -2.46 -7.34
N VAL A 45 -0.06 -3.37 -6.51
CA VAL A 45 -0.15 -4.81 -6.73
C VAL A 45 -0.02 -5.55 -5.39
N GLY A 46 -0.73 -6.67 -5.24
CA GLY A 46 -0.56 -7.56 -4.10
C GLY A 46 0.73 -8.39 -4.21
N LEU A 47 1.19 -8.95 -3.10
CA LEU A 47 2.30 -9.89 -3.13
C LEU A 47 1.92 -11.20 -3.84
N ARG A 48 2.93 -11.89 -4.37
CA ARG A 48 2.75 -13.20 -4.96
C ARG A 48 2.35 -14.20 -3.87
N ASP A 49 1.11 -14.68 -3.94
CA ASP A 49 0.64 -15.80 -3.14
C ASP A 49 0.84 -17.11 -3.91
N SER A 50 1.84 -17.90 -3.52
CA SER A 50 2.13 -19.20 -4.13
C SER A 50 1.21 -20.31 -3.62
N TRP A 51 0.65 -20.18 -2.41
CA TRP A 51 -0.22 -21.20 -1.82
C TRP A 51 -1.62 -21.19 -2.43
N ALA A 52 -2.19 -20.00 -2.64
CA ALA A 52 -3.47 -19.86 -3.33
C ALA A 52 -3.43 -20.37 -4.78
N LYS A 53 -2.25 -20.32 -5.43
CA LYS A 53 -2.06 -20.91 -6.77
C LYS A 53 -2.07 -22.43 -6.75
N ILE A 54 -1.51 -23.05 -5.71
CA ILE A 54 -1.50 -24.51 -5.55
C ILE A 54 -2.90 -25.02 -5.22
N ALA A 55 -3.63 -24.34 -4.33
CA ALA A 55 -4.98 -24.73 -3.91
C ALA A 55 -6.05 -24.61 -5.02
N LYS A 56 -5.78 -23.83 -6.08
CA LYS A 56 -6.67 -23.70 -7.25
C LYS A 56 -6.43 -24.74 -8.34
N LYS A 57 -5.46 -25.62 -8.16
CA LYS A 57 -5.11 -26.68 -9.10
C LYS A 57 -5.59 -28.03 -8.58
#